data_AF-A0A916QMH6-F1
#
_entry.id   AF-A0A916QMH6-F1
#
_cell.length_a   1.000
_cell.length_b   1.000
_cell.length_c   1.000
_cell.angle_alpha   90.00
_cell.angle_beta   90.00
_cell.angle_gamma   90.00
#
_symmetry.space_group_name_H-M   'P 1'
#
loop_
_entity.id
_entity.type
_entity.pdbx_description
1 polymer ?
#
loop_
_entity_poly.entity_id
_entity_poly.type
_entity_poly.pdbx_seq_one_letter_code
_entity_poly.pdbx_strand_id
1 'polypeptide(L)'
;MPAWQGARRIALYCASDGEVNPHLLMSMAWQQGKQVYLPVLHPFKSGRMVFVRVKPGTSLQRNRWGIDEPRLCLRNSIPAAHLDLVLVPLVGFDGEGRRLGMGKGFYDRAFAFRQSGTKRPILVGLGHDCQEVPAGEIFEAAWDVRLDKLVTPERYLQVPPAH
;
A
#
# COMPACT_ATOMS: atom_id res chain seq x y z
N MET A 1 -3.59 15.77 -1.35
CA MET A 1 -4.86 15.00 -1.21
C MET A 1 -5.40 15.09 0.23
N PRO A 2 -6.73 15.21 0.45
CA PRO A 2 -7.32 15.31 1.80
C PRO A 2 -7.00 14.12 2.72
N ALA A 3 -6.99 12.89 2.17
CA ALA A 3 -6.66 11.69 2.93
C ALA A 3 -5.23 11.71 3.50
N TRP A 4 -4.28 12.33 2.79
CA TRP A 4 -2.91 12.54 3.27
C TRP A 4 -2.84 13.56 4.40
N GLN A 5 -3.56 14.69 4.27
CA GLN A 5 -3.51 15.76 5.25
C GLN A 5 -3.99 15.26 6.63
N GLY A 6 -5.12 14.54 6.67
CA GLY A 6 -5.69 14.01 7.92
C GLY A 6 -5.00 12.77 8.48
N ALA A 7 -4.17 12.07 7.70
CA ALA A 7 -3.52 10.83 8.14
C ALA A 7 -2.34 11.11 9.08
N ARG A 8 -2.28 10.36 10.19
CA ARG A 8 -1.16 10.37 11.15
C ARG A 8 -0.29 9.13 11.01
N ARG A 9 -0.88 7.97 10.73
CA ARG A 9 -0.20 6.68 10.52
C ARG A 9 -0.31 6.29 9.05
N ILE A 10 0.78 6.46 8.32
CA ILE A 10 0.84 6.19 6.87
C ILE A 10 1.74 4.99 6.62
N ALA A 11 1.24 4.02 5.88
CA ALA A 11 2.07 2.99 5.30
C ALA A 11 2.50 3.36 3.89
N LEU A 12 3.80 3.21 3.61
CA LEU A 12 4.39 3.26 2.28
C LEU A 12 5.08 1.91 2.02
N TYR A 13 5.78 1.77 0.91
CA TYR A 13 6.49 0.55 0.53
C TYR A 13 7.87 0.87 -0.01
N CYS A 14 8.75 -0.14 -0.03
CA CYS A 14 9.99 -0.08 -0.80
C CYS A 14 9.67 -0.64 -2.18
N ALA A 15 9.80 0.19 -3.21
CA ALA A 15 9.43 -0.19 -4.57
C ALA A 15 10.29 -1.34 -5.11
N SER A 16 9.63 -2.23 -5.83
CA SER A 16 10.22 -3.27 -6.66
C SER A 16 9.98 -2.94 -8.14
N ASP A 17 10.73 -3.58 -9.03
CA ASP A 17 10.66 -3.46 -10.50
C ASP A 17 9.29 -3.05 -11.06
N GLY A 18 9.25 -1.93 -11.79
CA GLY A 18 8.04 -1.36 -12.40
C GLY A 18 7.10 -0.58 -11.47
N GLU A 19 7.31 -0.58 -10.15
CA GLU A 19 6.50 0.19 -9.19
C GLU A 19 7.01 1.63 -9.04
N VAL A 20 6.08 2.57 -8.79
CA VAL A 20 6.45 3.96 -8.46
C VAL A 20 7.23 4.00 -7.16
N ASN A 21 8.40 4.65 -7.14
CA ASN A 21 9.20 4.77 -5.92
C ASN A 21 8.65 5.87 -4.98
N PRO A 22 8.11 5.53 -3.78
CA PRO A 22 7.50 6.50 -2.89
C PRO A 22 8.49 7.11 -1.88
N HIS A 23 9.80 6.92 -2.04
CA HIS A 23 10.82 7.33 -1.06
C HIS A 23 10.75 8.81 -0.71
N LEU A 24 10.51 9.70 -1.69
CA LEU A 24 10.34 11.14 -1.42
C LEU A 24 9.12 11.43 -0.54
N LEU A 25 8.05 10.65 -0.69
CA LEU A 25 6.86 10.77 0.15
C LEU A 25 7.13 10.32 1.58
N MET A 26 8.04 9.37 1.80
CA MET A 26 8.48 9.01 3.16
C MET A 26 9.16 10.19 3.85
N SER A 27 10.08 10.88 3.16
CA SER A 27 10.74 12.08 3.68
C SER A 27 9.75 13.18 4.00
N MET A 28 8.81 13.45 3.09
CA MET A 28 7.75 14.43 3.29
C MET A 28 6.85 14.08 4.48
N ALA A 29 6.47 12.82 4.64
CA ALA A 29 5.66 12.37 5.77
C ALA A 29 6.35 12.63 7.12
N TRP A 30 7.65 12.33 7.21
CA TRP A 30 8.42 12.62 8.43
C TRP A 30 8.51 14.11 8.73
N GLN A 31 8.77 14.96 7.73
CA GLN A 31 8.80 16.42 7.88
C GLN A 31 7.46 16.98 8.37
N GLN A 32 6.35 16.33 8.01
CA GLN A 32 5.01 16.68 8.47
C GLN A 32 4.61 16.04 9.81
N GLY A 33 5.58 15.45 10.55
CA GLY A 33 5.33 14.85 11.86
C GLY A 33 4.52 13.55 11.83
N LYS A 34 4.36 12.94 10.65
CA LYS A 34 3.57 11.70 10.48
C LYS A 34 4.39 10.49 10.89
N GLN A 35 3.71 9.43 11.30
CA GLN A 35 4.29 8.13 11.59
C GLN A 35 4.31 7.29 10.31
N VAL A 36 5.51 7.01 9.81
CA VAL A 36 5.71 6.19 8.60
C VAL A 36 5.89 4.74 8.99
N TYR A 37 5.19 3.86 8.27
CA TYR A 37 5.28 2.42 8.42
C TYR A 37 5.65 1.77 7.08
N LEU A 38 6.45 0.71 7.12
CA LEU A 38 6.75 -0.13 5.96
C LEU A 38 6.23 -1.56 6.19
N PRO A 39 5.79 -2.25 5.13
CA PRO A 39 5.36 -3.64 5.22
C PRO A 39 6.56 -4.55 5.52
N VAL A 40 6.34 -5.52 6.39
CA VAL A 40 7.29 -6.59 6.68
C VAL A 40 6.55 -7.91 6.58
N LEU A 41 7.11 -8.86 5.82
CA LEU A 41 6.54 -10.20 5.73
C LEU A 41 6.77 -10.94 7.04
N HIS A 42 5.72 -11.57 7.57
CA HIS A 42 5.85 -12.34 8.80
C HIS A 42 6.66 -13.62 8.54
N PRO A 43 7.77 -13.86 9.26
CA PRO A 43 8.69 -14.96 8.95
C PRO A 43 8.04 -16.34 9.11
N PHE A 44 7.15 -16.50 10.09
CA PHE A 44 6.53 -17.80 10.42
C PHE A 44 5.09 -17.98 9.93
N LYS A 45 4.45 -16.92 9.41
CA LYS A 45 3.05 -16.96 9.00
C LYS A 45 2.99 -16.59 7.52
N SER A 46 3.09 -17.61 6.68
CA SER A 46 3.09 -17.44 5.24
C SER A 46 1.92 -16.55 4.80
N GLY A 47 2.22 -15.59 3.95
CA GLY A 47 1.21 -14.66 3.43
C GLY A 47 0.77 -13.54 4.35
N ARG A 48 1.22 -13.49 5.63
CA ARG A 48 0.89 -12.39 6.55
C ARG A 48 1.91 -11.27 6.48
N MET A 49 1.40 -10.05 6.64
CA MET A 49 2.16 -8.81 6.64
C MET A 49 1.86 -8.04 7.92
N VAL A 50 2.88 -7.41 8.49
CA VAL A 50 2.74 -6.40 9.55
C VAL A 50 3.37 -5.10 9.10
N PHE A 51 3.01 -4.00 9.73
CA PHE A 51 3.51 -2.68 9.38
C PHE A 51 4.41 -2.18 10.49
N VAL A 52 5.71 -2.04 10.21
CA VAL A 52 6.72 -1.64 11.20
C VAL A 52 7.01 -0.15 11.04
N ARG A 53 6.96 0.58 12.15
CA ARG A 53 7.28 2.00 12.19
C ARG A 53 8.76 2.22 11.89
N VAL A 54 9.04 3.14 10.97
CA VAL A 54 10.39 3.55 10.60
C VAL A 54 10.62 5.04 10.84
N LYS A 55 11.87 5.37 11.15
CA LYS A 55 12.40 6.73 11.29
C LYS A 55 13.47 6.99 10.24
N PRO A 56 13.82 8.26 9.95
CA PRO A 56 15.01 8.57 9.17
C PRO A 56 16.23 7.80 9.71
N GLY A 57 16.99 7.16 8.81
CA GLY A 57 18.17 6.35 9.17
C GLY A 57 17.88 4.94 9.68
N THR A 58 16.62 4.48 9.68
CA THR A 58 16.32 3.07 10.01
C THR A 58 16.96 2.14 8.99
N SER A 59 17.78 1.21 9.44
CA SER A 59 18.40 0.20 8.57
C SER A 59 17.35 -0.74 7.98
N LEU A 60 17.49 -1.00 6.67
CA LEU A 60 16.67 -1.96 5.94
C LEU A 60 17.51 -3.20 5.61
N GLN A 61 16.84 -4.33 5.42
CA GLN A 61 17.43 -5.59 5.01
C GLN A 61 16.68 -6.11 3.77
N ARG A 62 17.40 -6.83 2.91
CA ARG A 62 16.80 -7.47 1.75
C ARG A 62 16.02 -8.70 2.20
N ASN A 63 14.75 -8.81 1.80
CA ASN A 63 13.97 -10.01 2.03
C ASN A 63 14.21 -11.06 0.93
N ARG A 64 13.60 -12.24 1.07
CA ARG A 64 13.73 -13.36 0.12
C ARG A 64 13.29 -13.06 -1.33
N TRP A 65 12.59 -11.95 -1.54
CA TRP A 65 12.14 -11.50 -2.86
C TRP A 65 13.00 -10.37 -3.43
N GLY A 66 14.11 -10.02 -2.77
CA GLY A 66 14.94 -8.91 -3.22
C GLY A 66 14.28 -7.56 -2.99
N ILE A 67 13.43 -7.40 -1.98
CA ILE A 67 12.81 -6.11 -1.62
C ILE A 67 13.36 -5.68 -0.27
N ASP A 68 13.66 -4.40 -0.13
CA ASP A 68 14.11 -3.84 1.15
C ASP A 68 12.95 -3.75 2.12
N GLU A 69 13.15 -4.23 3.36
CA GLU A 69 12.17 -4.12 4.44
C GLU A 69 12.88 -3.84 5.77
N PRO A 70 12.25 -3.14 6.72
CA PRO A 70 12.86 -2.95 8.04
C PRO A 70 12.90 -4.28 8.79
N ARG A 71 13.84 -4.40 9.72
CA ARG A 71 13.87 -5.57 10.62
C ARG A 71 12.56 -5.64 11.41
N LEU A 72 11.96 -6.82 11.45
CA LEU A 72 10.75 -7.06 12.23
C LEU A 72 10.97 -6.70 13.71
N CYS A 73 10.16 -5.77 14.21
CA CYS A 73 10.13 -5.37 15.61
C CYS A 73 8.68 -5.26 16.07
N LEU A 74 8.21 -6.26 16.84
CA LEU A 74 6.80 -6.33 17.25
C LEU A 74 6.36 -5.10 18.06
N ARG A 75 7.24 -4.55 18.90
CA ARG A 75 6.99 -3.34 19.70
C ARG A 75 6.70 -2.10 18.86
N ASN A 76 7.29 -2.03 17.66
CA ASN A 76 7.11 -0.92 16.73
C ASN A 76 6.18 -1.28 15.57
N SER A 77 5.53 -2.45 15.64
CA SER A 77 4.61 -2.92 14.60
C SER A 77 3.17 -2.64 14.97
N ILE A 78 2.34 -2.38 13.97
CA ILE A 78 0.89 -2.26 14.11
C ILE A 78 0.18 -3.16 13.08
N PRO A 79 -1.05 -3.60 13.37
CA PRO A 79 -1.88 -4.26 12.37
C PRO A 79 -2.33 -3.26 11.28
N ALA A 80 -2.62 -3.79 10.11
CA ALA A 80 -3.11 -3.02 8.95
C ALA A 80 -4.31 -2.12 9.28
N ALA A 81 -5.23 -2.61 10.12
CA ALA A 81 -6.44 -1.89 10.54
C ALA A 81 -6.15 -0.62 11.38
N HIS A 82 -4.93 -0.45 11.91
CA HIS A 82 -4.56 0.72 12.73
C HIS A 82 -3.91 1.85 11.91
N LEU A 83 -3.78 1.67 10.60
CA LEU A 83 -3.30 2.69 9.68
C LEU A 83 -4.44 3.65 9.31
N ASP A 84 -4.08 4.88 8.94
CA ASP A 84 -5.03 5.87 8.41
C ASP A 84 -5.03 5.84 6.87
N LEU A 85 -3.85 5.71 6.28
CA LEU A 85 -3.59 5.75 4.84
C LEU A 85 -2.54 4.71 4.47
N VAL A 86 -2.71 4.05 3.34
CA VAL A 86 -1.75 3.10 2.77
C VAL A 86 -1.52 3.48 1.31
N LEU A 87 -0.25 3.71 0.96
CA LEU A 87 0.16 3.73 -0.43
C LEU A 87 0.40 2.28 -0.85
N VAL A 88 -0.32 1.84 -1.87
CA VAL A 88 -0.34 0.46 -2.33
C VAL A 88 0.44 0.37 -3.64
N PRO A 89 1.48 -0.49 -3.72
CA PRO A 89 2.19 -0.74 -4.97
C PRO A 89 1.28 -1.49 -5.94
N LEU A 90 1.50 -1.24 -7.23
CA LEU A 90 0.80 -1.89 -8.32
C LEU A 90 1.66 -1.86 -9.60
N VAL A 91 1.33 -2.76 -10.52
CA VAL A 91 1.90 -2.82 -11.88
C VAL A 91 0.85 -2.65 -12.97
N GLY A 92 -0.43 -2.63 -12.59
CA GLY A 92 -1.56 -2.35 -13.46
C GLY A 92 -2.77 -1.92 -12.63
N PHE A 93 -3.65 -1.10 -13.18
CA PHE A 93 -4.90 -0.68 -12.52
C PHE A 93 -5.98 -0.30 -13.53
N ASP A 94 -7.23 -0.25 -13.07
CA ASP A 94 -8.35 0.27 -13.85
C ASP A 94 -9.09 1.41 -13.11
N GLY A 95 -10.00 2.09 -13.81
CA GLY A 95 -10.81 3.18 -13.26
C GLY A 95 -11.80 2.76 -12.15
N GLU A 96 -12.02 1.46 -11.96
CA GLU A 96 -12.85 0.92 -10.88
C GLU A 96 -12.04 0.54 -9.63
N GLY A 97 -10.74 0.86 -9.61
CA GLY A 97 -9.85 0.60 -8.48
C GLY A 97 -9.41 -0.85 -8.35
N ARG A 98 -9.63 -1.68 -9.37
CA ARG A 98 -8.95 -2.98 -9.48
C ARG A 98 -7.48 -2.73 -9.73
N ARG A 99 -6.63 -3.64 -9.27
CA ARG A 99 -5.19 -3.53 -9.47
C ARG A 99 -4.57 -4.90 -9.72
N LEU A 100 -3.49 -4.88 -10.47
CA LEU A 100 -2.54 -5.97 -10.58
C LEU A 100 -1.32 -5.63 -9.73
N GLY A 101 -0.93 -6.53 -8.85
CA GLY A 101 0.36 -6.50 -8.16
C GLY A 101 1.29 -7.58 -8.69
N MET A 102 2.41 -7.81 -8.00
CA MET A 102 3.40 -8.84 -8.36
C MET A 102 2.93 -10.31 -8.14
N GLY A 103 1.62 -10.55 -8.05
CA GLY A 103 1.03 -11.90 -8.01
C GLY A 103 1.14 -12.67 -6.69
N LYS A 104 1.59 -12.05 -5.59
CA LYS A 104 1.73 -12.75 -4.28
C LYS A 104 0.52 -12.58 -3.35
N GLY A 105 -0.38 -11.63 -3.59
CA GLY A 105 -1.60 -11.42 -2.79
C GLY A 105 -1.35 -10.99 -1.34
N PHE A 106 -0.20 -10.36 -1.04
CA PHE A 106 0.11 -9.92 0.33
C PHE A 106 -0.80 -8.78 0.79
N TYR A 107 -1.08 -7.81 -0.08
CA TYR A 107 -1.94 -6.67 0.24
C TYR A 107 -3.40 -7.11 0.39
N ASP A 108 -3.92 -7.97 -0.49
CA ASP A 108 -5.28 -8.49 -0.40
C ASP A 108 -5.51 -9.22 0.93
N ARG A 109 -4.56 -10.07 1.35
CA ARG A 109 -4.61 -10.71 2.67
C ARG A 109 -4.48 -9.72 3.83
N ALA A 110 -3.63 -8.70 3.71
CA ALA A 110 -3.44 -7.71 4.77
C ALA A 110 -4.69 -6.85 4.98
N PHE A 111 -5.46 -6.60 3.92
CA PHE A 111 -6.64 -5.72 3.92
C PHE A 111 -7.97 -6.45 3.74
N ALA A 112 -8.00 -7.79 3.78
CA ALA A 112 -9.22 -8.60 3.63
C ALA A 112 -10.35 -8.20 4.59
N PHE A 113 -10.01 -7.70 5.79
CA PHE A 113 -10.99 -7.17 6.76
C PHE A 113 -11.80 -5.96 6.24
N ARG A 114 -11.40 -5.34 5.12
CA ARG A 114 -12.18 -4.29 4.46
C ARG A 114 -13.42 -4.84 3.76
N GLN A 115 -13.41 -6.11 3.36
CA GLN A 115 -14.57 -6.74 2.71
C GLN A 115 -15.79 -6.85 3.63
N SER A 116 -15.59 -6.81 4.96
CA SER A 116 -16.69 -6.75 5.93
C SER A 116 -17.25 -5.34 6.16
N GLY A 117 -17.04 -4.40 5.23
CA GLY A 117 -17.58 -3.03 5.28
C GLY A 117 -16.69 -1.97 5.94
N THR A 118 -15.43 -2.29 6.28
CA THR A 118 -14.52 -1.34 6.92
C THR A 118 -13.96 -0.34 5.90
N LYS A 119 -14.21 0.96 6.12
CA LYS A 119 -13.76 2.04 5.22
C LYS A 119 -12.31 2.51 5.43
N ARG A 120 -11.64 2.06 6.50
CA ARG A 120 -10.24 2.43 6.80
C ARG A 120 -9.32 1.20 6.89
N PRO A 121 -8.02 1.35 6.59
CA PRO A 121 -7.37 2.56 6.07
C PRO A 121 -7.82 2.89 4.64
N ILE A 122 -7.60 4.15 4.24
CA ILE A 122 -7.75 4.54 2.83
C ILE A 122 -6.58 3.93 2.04
N LEU A 123 -6.90 3.17 0.99
CA LEU A 123 -5.93 2.55 0.09
C LEU A 123 -5.77 3.41 -1.17
N VAL A 124 -4.55 3.87 -1.41
CA VAL A 124 -4.20 4.72 -2.56
C VAL A 124 -3.18 4.00 -3.42
N GLY A 125 -3.55 3.64 -4.64
CA GLY A 125 -2.59 3.11 -5.60
C GLY A 125 -1.70 4.22 -6.13
N LEU A 126 -0.40 3.95 -6.23
CA LEU A 126 0.54 4.80 -6.96
C LEU A 126 0.95 4.07 -8.24
N GLY A 127 0.67 4.65 -9.38
CA GLY A 127 0.98 4.06 -10.68
C GLY A 127 1.54 5.09 -11.66
N HIS A 128 2.11 4.59 -12.75
CA HIS A 128 2.38 5.34 -13.96
C HIS A 128 1.14 5.35 -14.85
N ASP A 129 0.96 6.38 -15.67
CA ASP A 129 -0.19 6.46 -16.57
C ASP A 129 -0.28 5.28 -17.55
N CYS A 130 0.87 4.73 -17.98
CA CYS A 130 0.93 3.55 -18.84
C CYS A 130 0.49 2.23 -18.17
N GLN A 131 0.26 2.23 -16.87
CA GLN A 131 -0.23 1.07 -16.12
C GLN A 131 -1.76 1.03 -16.03
N GLU A 132 -2.45 2.08 -16.51
CA GLU A 132 -3.90 2.04 -16.63
C GLU A 132 -4.30 1.13 -17.79
N VAL A 133 -5.25 0.23 -17.52
CA VAL A 133 -5.93 -0.58 -18.54
C VAL A 133 -7.41 -0.24 -18.57
N PRO A 134 -8.11 -0.53 -19.69
CA PRO A 134 -9.55 -0.37 -19.78
C PRO A 134 -10.30 -1.10 -18.65
N ALA A 135 -11.42 -0.52 -18.22
CA ALA A 135 -12.26 -1.10 -17.19
C ALA A 135 -12.70 -2.53 -17.57
N GLY A 136 -12.54 -3.47 -16.65
CA GLY A 136 -12.89 -4.87 -16.85
C GLY A 136 -11.80 -5.76 -17.44
N GLU A 137 -10.64 -5.23 -17.84
CA GLU A 137 -9.50 -6.05 -18.26
C GLU A 137 -8.76 -6.69 -17.09
N ILE A 138 -8.83 -6.09 -15.90
CA ILE A 138 -8.33 -6.70 -14.68
C ILE A 138 -9.40 -7.63 -14.12
N PHE A 139 -9.15 -8.94 -14.21
CA PHE A 139 -9.98 -9.94 -13.54
C PHE A 139 -9.89 -9.77 -12.02
N GLU A 140 -11.05 -9.66 -11.38
CA GLU A 140 -11.17 -9.52 -9.94
C GLU A 140 -11.62 -10.85 -9.32
N ALA A 141 -10.82 -11.36 -8.39
CA ALA A 141 -11.19 -12.50 -7.56
C ALA A 141 -11.93 -12.03 -6.30
N ALA A 142 -12.70 -12.94 -5.68
CA ALA A 142 -13.50 -12.63 -4.49
C ALA A 142 -12.66 -12.15 -3.27
N TRP A 143 -11.37 -12.48 -3.23
CA TRP A 143 -10.46 -12.04 -2.16
C TRP A 143 -9.74 -10.73 -2.46
N ASP A 144 -9.89 -10.17 -3.67
CA ASP A 144 -9.22 -8.94 -4.04
C ASP A 144 -9.86 -7.75 -3.31
N VAL A 145 -9.03 -6.79 -2.90
CA VAL A 145 -9.48 -5.62 -2.15
C VAL A 145 -9.28 -4.38 -3.01
N ARG A 146 -10.34 -3.76 -3.53
CA ARG A 146 -10.23 -2.57 -4.39
C ARG A 146 -9.54 -1.37 -3.70
N LEU A 147 -8.92 -0.52 -4.51
CA LEU A 147 -8.37 0.76 -4.08
C LEU A 147 -9.49 1.80 -3.89
N ASP A 148 -9.27 2.77 -3.01
CA ASP A 148 -10.19 3.91 -2.85
C ASP A 148 -9.85 5.07 -3.79
N LYS A 149 -8.56 5.18 -4.14
CA LYS A 149 -8.00 6.26 -4.95
C LYS A 149 -6.82 5.74 -5.75
N LEU A 150 -6.55 6.40 -6.87
CA LEU A 150 -5.38 6.18 -7.70
C LEU A 150 -4.68 7.50 -7.96
N VAL A 151 -3.36 7.49 -7.95
CA VAL A 151 -2.53 8.65 -8.26
C VAL A 151 -1.51 8.24 -9.32
N THR A 152 -1.50 9.00 -10.40
CA THR A 152 -0.48 8.97 -11.44
C THR A 152 0.17 10.35 -11.57
N PRO A 153 1.25 10.49 -12.34
CA PRO A 153 1.81 11.80 -12.67
C PRO A 153 0.77 12.78 -13.23
N GLU A 154 -0.17 12.32 -14.06
CA GLU A 154 -1.14 13.19 -14.72
C GLU A 154 -2.48 13.33 -13.96
N ARG A 155 -2.87 12.34 -13.16
CA ARG A 155 -4.24 12.27 -12.61
C ARG A 155 -4.29 11.86 -11.15
N TYR A 156 -5.34 12.35 -10.50
CA TYR A 156 -5.81 11.89 -9.20
C TYR A 156 -7.25 11.40 -9.38
N LEU A 157 -7.47 10.09 -9.22
CA LEU A 157 -8.76 9.45 -9.43
C LEU A 157 -9.36 9.05 -8.08
N GLN A 158 -10.64 9.37 -7.90
CA GLN A 158 -11.45 8.86 -6.80
C GLN A 158 -12.24 7.66 -7.31
N VAL A 159 -12.00 6.49 -6.72
CA VAL A 159 -12.71 5.27 -7.13
C VAL A 159 -14.13 5.32 -6.56
N PRO A 160 -15.17 5.05 -7.38
CA PRO A 160 -16.54 4.91 -6.90
C PRO A 160 -16.66 3.77 -5.89
N PRO A 161 -17.51 3.88 -4.85
CA PRO A 161 -17.80 2.73 -3.99
C PRO A 161 -18.38 1.59 -4.83
N ALA A 162 -17.96 0.36 -4.52
CA ALA A 162 -18.56 -0.83 -5.13
C ALA A 162 -20.07 -0.88 -4.80
N HIS A 163 -20.88 -1.14 -5.83
CA HIS A 163 -22.33 -1.32 -5.72
C HIS A 163 -22.70 -2.64 -5.06
#